data_AF-A0A2W2AYN2-F1
#
_entry.id   AF-A0A2W2AYN2-F1
#
_cell.length_a   1.000
_cell.length_b   1.000
_cell.length_c   1.000
_cell.angle_alpha   90.00
_cell.angle_beta   90.00
_cell.angle_gamma   90.00
#
_symmetry.space_group_name_H-M   'P 1'
#
loop_
_entity.id
_entity.type
_entity.pdbx_description
1 polymer ?
#
loop_
_entity_poly.entity_id
_entity_poly.type
_entity_poly.pdbx_seq_one_letter_code
_entity_poly.pdbx_strand_id
1 'polypeptide(L)'
;MSSGEQHDHMSAPTQAGSTPATGSGAGTTLGLGAAVGIVGAVLGLLPWIVTGMHLPLQNLWETSVADERDMPIAFLPFNQYFLTFLAALLLTGAGIVGVTARRLHPRVGRQGVFAAFGGLLLVQVVAVVQTTVVTTAGLGMDRTVGTGGAISASEIYVVALVVGSALTVLLGAGLVLLLALAPDGVAVVALAVVAVALAEWLRGFVLPPATLSTGLQSTIAGWAWWVAPVVVGLGIAVTGVRSAGRVVGVLVALVVLLVGPALLTAVDGAAGMRVLAPYPLELVAFGSGLFGDVLGRGLVAVVLAAVIGWVGIALLRRRPTGRRSTGLRASDPPSSGTPSSGAR
;
A
#
# COMPACT_ATOMS: atom_id res chain seq x y z
N MET A 1 -6.66 -31.39 83.26
CA MET A 1 -7.00 -29.95 83.41
C MET A 1 -6.33 -29.22 82.24
N SER A 2 -7.08 -29.04 81.15
CA SER A 2 -6.61 -28.41 79.92
C SER A 2 -7.58 -27.28 79.63
N SER A 3 -7.06 -26.05 79.67
CA SER A 3 -7.81 -24.81 79.50
C SER A 3 -8.24 -24.66 78.05
N GLY A 4 -9.54 -24.41 77.84
CA GLY A 4 -10.06 -23.90 76.59
C GLY A 4 -9.92 -22.37 76.56
N GLU A 5 -9.55 -21.85 75.41
CA GLU A 5 -9.84 -20.46 75.05
C GLU A 5 -10.19 -20.39 73.57
N GLN A 6 -11.32 -19.74 73.37
CA GLN A 6 -12.17 -19.67 72.20
C GLN A 6 -11.89 -18.33 71.53
N HIS A 7 -11.51 -18.31 70.25
CA HIS A 7 -11.53 -17.08 69.47
C HIS A 7 -12.02 -17.35 68.04
N ASP A 8 -13.33 -17.13 67.88
CA ASP A 8 -14.01 -16.91 66.62
C ASP A 8 -13.47 -15.64 65.94
N HIS A 9 -12.82 -15.82 64.77
CA HIS A 9 -12.54 -14.74 63.85
C HIS A 9 -13.43 -14.85 62.60
N MET A 10 -14.59 -14.21 62.72
CA MET A 10 -15.30 -13.39 61.73
C MET A 10 -14.78 -13.50 60.28
N SER A 11 -15.37 -14.41 59.50
CA SER A 11 -15.23 -14.48 58.05
C SER A 11 -16.04 -13.35 57.39
N ALA A 12 -15.35 -12.35 56.86
CA ALA A 12 -15.95 -11.24 56.11
C ALA A 12 -16.47 -11.71 54.73
N PRO A 13 -17.58 -11.13 54.23
CA PRO A 13 -18.28 -11.61 53.05
C PRO A 13 -17.56 -11.26 51.76
N THR A 14 -17.52 -12.27 50.89
CA THR A 14 -17.39 -12.27 49.43
C THR A 14 -17.64 -10.91 48.77
N GLN A 15 -16.56 -10.22 48.37
CA GLN A 15 -16.67 -9.13 47.39
C GLN A 15 -16.99 -9.74 46.02
N ALA A 16 -18.23 -9.56 45.58
CA ALA A 16 -18.65 -9.83 44.21
C ALA A 16 -17.79 -9.00 43.25
N GLY A 17 -16.94 -9.69 42.49
CA GLY A 17 -16.14 -9.11 41.44
C GLY A 17 -17.04 -8.48 40.38
N SER A 18 -17.10 -7.16 40.36
CA SER A 18 -17.61 -6.39 39.23
C SER A 18 -16.71 -6.66 38.02
N THR A 19 -17.17 -7.52 37.12
CA THR A 19 -16.56 -7.73 35.80
C THR A 19 -16.59 -6.38 35.05
N PRO A 20 -15.44 -5.81 34.68
CA PRO A 20 -15.41 -4.58 33.91
C PRO A 20 -16.01 -4.84 32.52
N ALA A 21 -16.96 -4.00 32.13
CA ALA A 21 -17.56 -3.98 30.79
C ALA A 21 -16.49 -3.71 29.72
N THR A 22 -15.95 -4.77 29.13
CA THR A 22 -14.91 -4.75 28.07
C THR A 22 -15.49 -4.59 26.65
N GLY A 23 -16.76 -4.19 26.50
CA GLY A 23 -17.47 -4.23 25.22
C GLY A 23 -17.29 -3.03 24.27
N SER A 24 -16.92 -1.83 24.75
CA SER A 24 -16.97 -0.61 23.92
C SER A 24 -15.72 -0.36 23.05
N GLY A 25 -14.58 -1.00 23.38
CA GLY A 25 -13.31 -0.78 22.69
C GLY A 25 -13.19 -1.47 21.33
N ALA A 26 -13.75 -2.68 21.19
CA ALA A 26 -13.56 -3.53 20.02
C ALA A 26 -14.28 -3.01 18.76
N GLY A 27 -15.49 -2.46 18.91
CA GLY A 27 -16.22 -1.86 17.78
C GLY A 27 -15.50 -0.64 17.21
N THR A 28 -14.90 0.17 18.07
CA THR A 28 -14.19 1.40 17.67
C THR A 28 -12.91 1.09 16.88
N THR A 29 -12.16 0.06 17.26
CA THR A 29 -10.93 -0.34 16.55
C THR A 29 -11.22 -0.95 15.19
N LEU A 30 -12.28 -1.76 15.07
CA LEU A 30 -12.75 -2.30 13.79
C LEU A 30 -13.26 -1.20 12.86
N GLY A 31 -14.08 -0.28 13.37
CA GLY A 31 -14.59 0.86 12.60
C GLY A 31 -13.48 1.76 12.07
N LEU A 32 -12.50 2.10 12.92
CA LEU A 32 -11.33 2.88 12.50
C LEU A 32 -10.50 2.13 11.45
N GLY A 33 -10.27 0.83 11.63
CA GLY A 33 -9.58 -0.01 10.67
C GLY A 33 -10.27 0.03 9.30
N ALA A 34 -11.56 -0.31 9.25
CA ALA A 34 -12.35 -0.29 8.02
C ALA A 34 -12.32 1.08 7.33
N ALA A 35 -12.44 2.17 8.09
CA ALA A 35 -12.35 3.53 7.56
C ALA A 35 -10.97 3.80 6.92
N VAL A 36 -9.87 3.38 7.54
CA VAL A 36 -8.52 3.49 6.94
C VAL A 36 -8.46 2.73 5.61
N GLY A 37 -9.03 1.53 5.56
CA GLY A 37 -9.12 0.72 4.34
C GLY A 37 -9.86 1.43 3.21
N ILE A 38 -11.08 1.89 3.49
CA ILE A 38 -11.96 2.56 2.53
C ILE A 38 -11.33 3.87 2.05
N VAL A 39 -10.92 4.74 2.98
CA VAL A 39 -10.33 6.04 2.62
C VAL A 39 -9.03 5.87 1.85
N GLY A 40 -8.16 4.93 2.27
CA GLY A 40 -6.92 4.67 1.54
C GLY A 40 -7.16 4.13 0.13
N ALA A 41 -8.17 3.28 -0.07
CA ALA A 41 -8.56 2.80 -1.39
C ALA A 41 -9.07 3.93 -2.28
N VAL A 42 -9.96 4.79 -1.76
CA VAL A 42 -10.48 5.96 -2.49
C VAL A 42 -9.37 6.94 -2.83
N LEU A 43 -8.43 7.18 -1.92
CA LEU A 43 -7.23 8.00 -2.21
C LEU A 43 -6.38 7.36 -3.31
N GLY A 44 -6.29 6.03 -3.37
CA GLY A 44 -5.66 5.33 -4.51
C GLY A 44 -6.33 5.65 -5.84
N LEU A 45 -7.66 5.81 -5.88
CA LEU A 45 -8.42 6.17 -7.08
C LEU A 45 -8.41 7.68 -7.39
N LEU A 46 -7.84 8.52 -6.52
CA LEU A 46 -7.98 9.97 -6.60
C LEU A 46 -7.59 10.62 -7.94
N PRO A 47 -6.46 10.25 -8.60
CA PRO A 47 -6.12 10.82 -9.90
C PRO A 47 -7.23 10.58 -10.92
N TRP A 48 -7.82 9.38 -10.91
CA TRP A 48 -8.91 8.99 -11.79
C TRP A 48 -10.22 9.71 -11.47
N ILE A 49 -10.50 9.91 -10.17
CA ILE A 49 -11.65 10.70 -9.71
C ILE A 49 -11.54 12.15 -10.23
N VAL A 50 -10.35 12.75 -10.14
CA VAL A 50 -10.12 14.13 -10.56
C VAL A 50 -10.24 14.30 -12.08
N THR A 51 -9.91 13.27 -12.87
CA THR A 51 -10.11 13.28 -14.33
C THR A 51 -11.55 12.97 -14.76
N GLY A 52 -12.47 12.77 -13.80
CA GLY A 52 -13.90 12.60 -14.07
C GLY A 52 -14.37 11.16 -14.22
N MET A 53 -13.48 10.17 -14.13
CA MET A 53 -13.80 8.73 -14.17
C MET A 53 -14.55 8.22 -15.41
N HIS A 54 -14.48 8.91 -16.55
CA HIS A 54 -15.10 8.42 -17.79
C HIS A 54 -14.24 7.30 -18.36
N LEU A 55 -14.84 6.16 -18.71
CA LEU A 55 -14.09 5.03 -19.27
C LEU A 55 -13.27 5.50 -20.48
N PRO A 56 -11.96 5.17 -20.59
CA PRO A 56 -11.18 5.60 -21.74
C PRO A 56 -11.79 5.08 -23.04
N LEU A 57 -11.64 5.80 -24.15
CA LEU A 57 -12.22 5.43 -25.44
C LEU A 57 -11.85 3.99 -25.84
N GLN A 58 -12.88 3.23 -26.24
CA GLN A 58 -12.77 1.81 -26.57
C GLN A 58 -12.90 1.61 -28.08
N ASN A 59 -11.91 0.95 -28.69
CA ASN A 59 -11.96 0.63 -30.13
C ASN A 59 -13.06 -0.39 -30.49
N LEU A 60 -13.56 -1.13 -29.50
CA LEU A 60 -14.54 -2.20 -29.67
C LEU A 60 -15.93 -1.79 -29.17
N TRP A 61 -16.14 -0.51 -28.86
CA TRP A 61 -17.44 -0.03 -28.38
C TRP A 61 -18.53 -0.27 -29.44
N GLU A 62 -19.72 -0.69 -29.00
CA GLU A 62 -20.79 -1.07 -29.92
C GLU A 62 -21.28 0.13 -30.75
N THR A 63 -21.35 1.31 -30.13
CA THR A 63 -21.76 2.55 -30.79
C THR A 63 -20.56 3.44 -31.05
N SER A 64 -20.58 4.20 -32.14
CA SER A 64 -19.55 5.21 -32.38
C SER A 64 -19.67 6.34 -31.35
N VAL A 65 -18.61 6.56 -30.57
CA VAL A 65 -18.49 7.64 -29.60
C VAL A 65 -17.38 8.58 -30.07
N ALA A 66 -17.71 9.87 -30.20
CA ALA A 66 -16.80 10.86 -30.78
C ALA A 66 -15.89 11.55 -29.74
N ASP A 67 -16.37 11.72 -28.50
CA ASP A 67 -15.64 12.35 -27.40
C ASP A 67 -15.55 11.37 -26.21
N GLU A 68 -14.39 11.34 -25.55
CA GLU A 68 -14.16 10.55 -24.33
C GLU A 68 -15.12 10.94 -23.20
N ARG A 69 -15.59 12.19 -23.16
CA ARG A 69 -16.56 12.66 -22.16
C ARG A 69 -17.93 12.00 -22.27
N ASP A 70 -18.25 11.44 -23.44
CA ASP A 70 -19.51 10.74 -23.66
C ASP A 70 -19.45 9.26 -23.23
N MET A 71 -18.26 8.77 -22.85
CA MET A 71 -18.08 7.43 -22.32
C MET A 71 -18.67 7.31 -20.90
N PRO A 72 -19.23 6.16 -20.52
CA PRO A 72 -19.84 6.00 -19.20
C PRO A 72 -18.81 6.10 -18.07
N ILE A 73 -19.28 6.49 -16.87
CA ILE A 73 -18.46 6.52 -15.67
C ILE A 73 -18.09 5.11 -15.22
N ALA A 74 -16.80 4.87 -15.01
CA ALA A 74 -16.23 3.64 -14.49
C ALA A 74 -15.20 3.93 -13.40
N PHE A 75 -15.17 3.12 -12.34
CA PHE A 75 -14.26 3.34 -11.21
C PHE A 75 -12.80 2.99 -11.52
N LEU A 76 -12.53 2.27 -12.61
CA LEU A 76 -11.19 1.97 -13.10
C LEU A 76 -11.07 2.31 -14.59
N PRO A 77 -9.88 2.75 -15.04
CA PRO A 77 -9.62 3.07 -16.44
C PRO A 77 -9.36 1.77 -17.23
N PHE A 78 -10.40 0.96 -17.45
CA PHE A 78 -10.29 -0.29 -18.22
C PHE A 78 -9.92 0.01 -19.67
N ASN A 79 -8.62 -0.04 -19.97
CA ASN A 79 -8.08 0.13 -21.30
C ASN A 79 -6.66 -0.46 -21.34
N GLN A 80 -6.29 -1.11 -22.45
CA GLN A 80 -4.97 -1.76 -22.59
C GLN A 80 -3.80 -0.77 -22.52
N TYR A 81 -4.03 0.51 -22.81
CA TYR A 81 -3.02 1.57 -22.72
C TYR A 81 -2.95 2.20 -21.32
N PHE A 82 -3.81 1.74 -20.40
CA PHE A 82 -3.93 2.24 -19.04
C PHE A 82 -3.61 1.17 -18.00
N LEU A 83 -3.00 0.05 -18.40
CA LEU A 83 -2.69 -1.06 -17.48
C LEU A 83 -1.77 -0.62 -16.34
N THR A 84 -0.71 0.13 -16.67
CA THR A 84 0.25 0.61 -15.68
C THR A 84 -0.38 1.65 -14.74
N PHE A 85 -1.23 2.53 -15.27
CA PHE A 85 -1.98 3.50 -14.47
C PHE A 85 -3.02 2.83 -13.57
N LEU A 86 -3.80 1.87 -14.09
CA LEU A 86 -4.73 1.05 -13.31
C LEU A 86 -4.03 0.36 -12.15
N ALA A 87 -2.87 -0.26 -12.43
CA ALA A 87 -2.06 -0.87 -11.39
C ALA A 87 -1.59 0.15 -10.34
N ALA A 88 -1.16 1.33 -10.80
CA ALA A 88 -0.74 2.42 -9.92
C ALA A 88 -1.85 2.88 -8.96
N LEU A 89 -3.08 3.01 -9.44
CA LEU A 89 -4.24 3.38 -8.61
C LEU A 89 -4.47 2.37 -7.48
N LEU A 90 -4.52 1.08 -7.82
CA LEU A 90 -4.79 0.00 -6.87
C LEU A 90 -3.64 -0.20 -5.87
N LEU A 91 -2.39 -0.23 -6.35
CA LEU A 91 -1.22 -0.49 -5.51
C LEU A 91 -0.86 0.72 -4.62
N THR A 92 -1.08 1.95 -5.08
CA THR A 92 -0.86 3.14 -4.25
C THR A 92 -1.88 3.20 -3.11
N GLY A 93 -3.16 2.94 -3.39
CA GLY A 93 -4.18 2.84 -2.35
C GLY A 93 -3.84 1.77 -1.30
N ALA A 94 -3.42 0.58 -1.76
CA ALA A 94 -2.95 -0.48 -0.88
C ALA A 94 -1.74 -0.06 -0.03
N GLY A 95 -0.79 0.68 -0.61
CA GLY A 95 0.35 1.24 0.09
C GLY A 95 -0.02 2.23 1.19
N ILE A 96 -0.94 3.16 0.91
CA ILE A 96 -1.47 4.13 1.87
C ILE A 96 -2.10 3.38 3.05
N VAL A 97 -2.95 2.38 2.78
CA VAL A 97 -3.57 1.54 3.81
C VAL A 97 -2.51 0.80 4.62
N GLY A 98 -1.55 0.12 3.98
CA GLY A 98 -0.51 -0.66 4.65
C GLY A 98 0.39 0.17 5.57
N VAL A 99 0.86 1.34 5.11
CA VAL A 99 1.67 2.26 5.92
C VAL A 99 0.88 2.85 7.09
N THR A 100 -0.38 3.24 6.84
CA THR A 100 -1.25 3.80 7.89
C THR A 100 -1.58 2.74 8.93
N ALA A 101 -1.93 1.53 8.50
CA ALA A 101 -2.19 0.38 9.35
C ALA A 101 -0.96 0.00 10.17
N ARG A 102 0.27 0.01 9.61
CA ARG A 102 1.52 -0.19 10.38
C ARG A 102 1.64 0.82 11.53
N ARG A 103 1.37 2.10 11.26
CA ARG A 103 1.48 3.16 12.28
C ARG A 103 0.41 3.07 13.35
N LEU A 104 -0.80 2.63 12.97
CA LEU A 104 -1.93 2.48 13.89
C LEU A 104 -1.96 1.12 14.60
N HIS A 105 -1.21 0.12 14.12
CA HIS A 105 -1.20 -1.23 14.67
C HIS A 105 -1.03 -1.29 16.20
N PRO A 106 -0.15 -0.49 16.85
CA PRO A 106 -0.04 -0.46 18.31
C PRO A 106 -1.32 -0.02 19.04
N ARG A 107 -2.24 0.69 18.37
CA ARG A 107 -3.50 1.20 18.93
C ARG A 107 -4.69 0.30 18.59
N VAL A 108 -4.75 -0.23 17.36
CA VAL A 108 -5.93 -0.96 16.85
C VAL A 108 -5.74 -2.49 16.87
N GLY A 109 -4.53 -2.97 17.13
CA GLY A 109 -4.18 -4.39 17.11
C GLY A 109 -4.33 -5.05 15.73
N ARG A 110 -4.20 -6.38 15.67
CA ARG A 110 -4.35 -7.15 14.41
C ARG A 110 -5.76 -7.06 13.85
N GLN A 111 -6.79 -7.01 14.69
CA GLN A 111 -8.19 -6.91 14.26
C GLN A 111 -8.44 -5.63 13.45
N GLY A 112 -7.93 -4.48 13.91
CA GLY A 112 -8.04 -3.24 13.14
C GLY A 112 -7.27 -3.27 11.81
N VAL A 113 -6.12 -3.96 11.76
CA VAL A 113 -5.39 -4.17 10.50
C VAL A 113 -6.21 -5.02 9.51
N PHE A 114 -6.82 -6.11 9.97
CA PHE A 114 -7.69 -6.93 9.12
C PHE A 114 -8.96 -6.20 8.70
N ALA A 115 -9.51 -5.33 9.54
CA ALA A 115 -10.61 -4.44 9.16
C ALA A 115 -10.19 -3.45 8.06
N ALA A 116 -8.97 -2.87 8.15
CA ALA A 116 -8.42 -2.02 7.09
C ALA A 116 -8.19 -2.76 5.78
N PHE A 117 -7.67 -3.99 5.87
CA PHE A 117 -7.54 -4.89 4.73
C PHE A 117 -8.90 -5.18 4.08
N GLY A 118 -9.93 -5.49 4.88
CA GLY A 118 -11.29 -5.73 4.39
C GLY A 118 -11.91 -4.49 3.73
N GLY A 119 -11.74 -3.31 4.32
CA GLY A 119 -12.22 -2.05 3.74
C GLY A 119 -11.58 -1.73 2.39
N LEU A 120 -10.28 -1.97 2.23
CA LEU A 120 -9.58 -1.82 0.96
C LEU A 120 -10.12 -2.79 -0.10
N LEU A 121 -10.19 -4.09 0.24
CA LEU A 121 -10.66 -5.13 -0.67
C LEU A 121 -12.09 -4.84 -1.14
N LEU A 122 -12.97 -4.40 -0.24
CA LEU A 122 -14.33 -4.03 -0.59
C LEU A 122 -14.36 -2.98 -1.70
N VAL A 123 -13.62 -1.88 -1.53
CA VAL A 123 -13.59 -0.79 -2.52
C VAL A 123 -12.99 -1.26 -3.84
N GLN A 124 -11.87 -1.99 -3.82
CA GLN A 124 -11.22 -2.45 -5.05
C GLN A 124 -12.07 -3.47 -5.81
N VAL A 125 -12.70 -4.42 -5.12
CA VAL A 125 -13.60 -5.40 -5.74
C VAL A 125 -14.82 -4.70 -6.34
N VAL A 126 -15.43 -3.75 -5.61
CA VAL A 126 -16.54 -2.95 -6.15
C VAL A 126 -16.11 -2.18 -7.40
N ALA A 127 -14.91 -1.59 -7.40
CA ALA A 127 -14.37 -0.87 -8.55
C ALA A 127 -14.17 -1.76 -9.78
N VAL A 128 -13.61 -2.96 -9.59
CA VAL A 128 -13.45 -3.95 -10.66
C VAL A 128 -14.80 -4.40 -11.19
N VAL A 129 -15.73 -4.79 -10.31
CA VAL A 129 -17.05 -5.28 -10.72
C VAL A 129 -17.84 -4.20 -11.46
N GLN A 130 -17.90 -2.99 -10.91
CA GLN A 130 -18.64 -1.88 -11.53
C GLN A 130 -18.07 -1.54 -12.91
N THR A 131 -16.75 -1.43 -13.03
CA THR A 131 -16.09 -1.15 -14.30
C THR A 131 -16.33 -2.26 -15.32
N THR A 132 -16.29 -3.52 -14.87
CA THR A 132 -16.56 -4.69 -15.73
C THR A 132 -17.99 -4.66 -16.28
N VAL A 133 -18.99 -4.42 -15.41
CA VAL A 133 -20.39 -4.33 -15.84
C VAL A 133 -20.59 -3.20 -16.86
N VAL A 134 -20.02 -2.02 -16.61
CA VAL A 134 -20.09 -0.90 -17.56
C VAL A 134 -19.42 -1.21 -18.89
N THR A 135 -18.23 -1.83 -18.85
CA THR A 135 -17.47 -2.16 -20.06
C THR A 135 -18.16 -3.24 -20.88
N THR A 136 -18.63 -4.32 -20.26
CA THR A 136 -19.33 -5.43 -20.95
C THR A 136 -20.63 -4.96 -21.60
N ALA A 137 -21.41 -4.13 -20.91
CA ALA A 137 -22.63 -3.54 -21.45
C ALA A 137 -22.34 -2.67 -22.69
N GLY A 138 -21.31 -1.81 -22.65
CA GLY A 138 -20.94 -0.96 -23.78
C GLY A 138 -20.29 -1.67 -24.96
N LEU A 139 -19.72 -2.86 -24.73
CA LEU A 139 -19.20 -3.74 -25.77
C LEU A 139 -20.28 -4.65 -26.39
N GLY A 140 -21.55 -4.54 -25.94
CA GLY A 140 -22.67 -5.32 -26.49
C GLY A 140 -22.61 -6.82 -26.18
N MET A 141 -21.86 -7.24 -25.17
CA MET A 141 -21.59 -8.66 -24.88
C MET A 141 -22.83 -9.47 -24.48
N ASP A 142 -23.87 -8.81 -23.96
CA ASP A 142 -25.13 -9.47 -23.55
C ASP A 142 -25.95 -10.05 -24.72
N ARG A 143 -25.61 -9.73 -25.97
CA ARG A 143 -26.46 -10.08 -27.13
C ARG A 143 -26.18 -11.45 -27.75
N THR A 144 -25.06 -12.09 -27.42
CA THR A 144 -24.79 -13.48 -27.83
C THR A 144 -23.78 -14.12 -26.88
N VAL A 145 -24.26 -14.71 -25.78
CA VAL A 145 -23.51 -15.81 -25.15
C VAL A 145 -23.66 -17.01 -26.09
N GLY A 146 -22.89 -16.97 -27.19
CA GLY A 146 -22.89 -18.01 -28.20
C GLY A 146 -22.33 -19.27 -27.58
N THR A 147 -23.21 -20.22 -27.26
CA THR A 147 -22.87 -21.60 -26.91
C THR A 147 -22.32 -22.38 -28.13
N GLY A 148 -21.57 -21.71 -29.01
CA GLY A 148 -21.15 -22.19 -30.32
C GLY A 148 -19.90 -21.47 -30.86
N GLY A 149 -18.74 -21.80 -30.31
CA GLY A 149 -17.52 -22.02 -31.11
C GLY A 149 -16.50 -20.88 -31.34
N ALA A 150 -16.82 -19.60 -31.16
CA ALA A 150 -15.83 -18.53 -31.38
C ALA A 150 -15.86 -17.50 -30.24
N ILE A 151 -14.80 -17.49 -29.42
CA ILE A 151 -14.56 -16.44 -28.41
C ILE A 151 -14.34 -15.13 -29.16
N SER A 152 -15.15 -14.11 -28.88
CA SER A 152 -15.03 -12.80 -29.49
C SER A 152 -13.79 -12.06 -28.96
N ALA A 153 -13.21 -11.18 -29.78
CA ALA A 153 -12.05 -10.38 -29.38
C ALA A 153 -12.35 -9.45 -28.18
N SER A 154 -13.60 -9.00 -28.05
CA SER A 154 -14.05 -8.18 -26.93
C SER A 154 -14.06 -8.99 -25.62
N GLU A 155 -14.52 -10.24 -25.64
CA GLU A 155 -14.51 -11.12 -24.45
C GLU A 155 -13.09 -11.38 -23.95
N ILE A 156 -12.16 -11.72 -24.86
CA ILE A 156 -10.74 -11.91 -24.51
C ILE A 156 -10.18 -10.64 -23.85
N TYR A 157 -10.50 -9.48 -24.43
CA TYR A 157 -10.06 -8.20 -23.93
C TYR A 157 -10.58 -7.89 -22.51
N VAL A 158 -11.89 -8.06 -22.26
CA VAL A 158 -12.46 -7.82 -20.93
C VAL A 158 -11.92 -8.83 -19.92
N VAL A 159 -11.85 -10.10 -20.28
CA VAL A 159 -11.30 -11.13 -19.39
C VAL A 159 -9.86 -10.81 -19.00
N ALA A 160 -9.02 -10.39 -19.97
CA ALA A 160 -7.64 -9.99 -19.69
C ALA A 160 -7.56 -8.82 -18.70
N LEU A 161 -8.40 -7.79 -18.88
CA LEU A 161 -8.46 -6.64 -17.96
C LEU A 161 -8.96 -7.02 -16.56
N VAL A 162 -9.98 -7.86 -16.47
CA VAL A 162 -10.53 -8.34 -15.19
C VAL A 162 -9.50 -9.17 -14.45
N VAL A 163 -8.87 -10.12 -15.14
CA VAL A 163 -7.82 -10.98 -14.56
C VAL A 163 -6.61 -10.14 -14.13
N GLY A 164 -6.13 -9.22 -14.98
CA GLY A 164 -5.03 -8.32 -14.64
C GLY A 164 -5.35 -7.43 -13.43
N SER A 165 -6.58 -6.92 -13.36
CA SER A 165 -7.06 -6.15 -12.21
C SER A 165 -7.13 -7.01 -10.94
N ALA A 166 -7.69 -8.21 -11.02
CA ALA A 166 -7.79 -9.14 -9.90
C ALA A 166 -6.40 -9.53 -9.35
N LEU A 167 -5.44 -9.84 -10.22
CA LEU A 167 -4.05 -10.11 -9.82
C LEU A 167 -3.41 -8.89 -9.14
N THR A 168 -3.71 -7.70 -9.63
CA THR A 168 -3.24 -6.44 -9.00
C THR A 168 -3.88 -6.23 -7.63
N VAL A 169 -5.18 -6.50 -7.47
CA VAL A 169 -5.86 -6.45 -6.16
C VAL A 169 -5.21 -7.44 -5.19
N LEU A 170 -4.93 -8.67 -5.62
CA LEU A 170 -4.26 -9.69 -4.80
C LEU A 170 -2.84 -9.25 -4.41
N LEU A 171 -2.09 -8.66 -5.33
CA LEU A 171 -0.78 -8.08 -5.03
C LEU A 171 -0.90 -6.94 -4.00
N GLY A 172 -1.84 -6.02 -4.19
CA GLY A 172 -2.13 -4.93 -3.25
C GLY A 172 -2.52 -5.45 -1.86
N ALA A 173 -3.37 -6.47 -1.81
CA ALA A 173 -3.75 -7.16 -0.58
C ALA A 173 -2.53 -7.74 0.14
N GLY A 174 -1.63 -8.40 -0.59
CA GLY A 174 -0.34 -8.87 -0.08
C GLY A 174 0.52 -7.72 0.46
N LEU A 175 0.65 -6.63 -0.29
CA LEU A 175 1.43 -5.45 0.11
C LEU A 175 0.90 -4.82 1.40
N VAL A 176 -0.42 -4.77 1.60
CA VAL A 176 -1.01 -4.26 2.86
C VAL A 176 -0.57 -5.09 4.04
N LEU A 177 -0.64 -6.42 3.93
CA LEU A 177 -0.25 -7.32 5.00
C LEU A 177 1.27 -7.26 5.26
N LEU A 178 2.08 -7.21 4.21
CA LEU A 178 3.53 -7.07 4.33
C LEU A 178 3.91 -5.74 4.98
N LEU A 179 3.31 -4.63 4.52
CA LEU A 179 3.54 -3.32 5.11
C LEU A 179 3.04 -3.26 6.54
N ALA A 180 1.83 -3.75 6.85
CA ALA A 180 1.27 -3.59 8.18
C ALA A 180 1.91 -4.51 9.23
N LEU A 181 2.27 -5.75 8.86
CA LEU A 181 2.57 -6.81 9.82
C LEU A 181 3.98 -7.43 9.69
N ALA A 182 4.66 -7.29 8.54
CA ALA A 182 5.94 -7.97 8.34
C ALA A 182 7.10 -7.29 9.10
N PRO A 183 8.23 -7.99 9.31
CA PRO A 183 9.46 -7.38 9.83
C PRO A 183 9.92 -6.22 8.95
N ASP A 184 10.64 -5.26 9.55
CA ASP A 184 11.03 -4.01 8.88
C ASP A 184 11.75 -4.21 7.55
N GLY A 185 12.62 -5.22 7.43
CA GLY A 185 13.32 -5.51 6.17
C GLY A 185 12.36 -5.86 5.02
N VAL A 186 11.33 -6.66 5.30
CA VAL A 186 10.32 -7.05 4.31
C VAL A 186 9.39 -5.88 3.98
N ALA A 187 9.09 -5.04 4.98
CA ALA A 187 8.27 -3.86 4.78
C ALA A 187 8.92 -2.83 3.84
N VAL A 188 10.24 -2.69 3.86
CA VAL A 188 10.98 -1.82 2.92
C VAL A 188 10.86 -2.32 1.49
N VAL A 189 10.89 -3.65 1.28
CA VAL A 189 10.67 -4.24 -0.04
C VAL A 189 9.26 -3.95 -0.54
N ALA A 190 8.24 -4.18 0.29
CA ALA A 190 6.86 -3.86 -0.05
C ALA A 190 6.67 -2.36 -0.33
N LEU A 191 7.33 -1.50 0.45
CA LEU A 191 7.32 -0.05 0.23
C LEU A 191 7.96 0.32 -1.10
N ALA A 192 9.01 -0.37 -1.55
CA ALA A 192 9.64 -0.12 -2.84
C ALA A 192 8.70 -0.42 -4.02
N VAL A 193 7.93 -1.51 -3.94
CA VAL A 193 6.90 -1.82 -4.94
C VAL A 193 5.84 -0.71 -4.99
N VAL A 194 5.35 -0.28 -3.83
CA VAL A 194 4.40 0.84 -3.73
C VAL A 194 4.99 2.15 -4.24
N ALA A 195 6.27 2.42 -3.98
CA ALA A 195 6.93 3.65 -4.38
C ALA A 195 7.02 3.77 -5.92
N VAL A 196 7.23 2.65 -6.62
CA VAL A 196 7.17 2.59 -8.08
C VAL A 196 5.76 2.92 -8.58
N ALA A 197 4.73 2.30 -8.00
CA ALA A 197 3.34 2.60 -8.32
C ALA A 197 2.95 4.05 -8.02
N LEU A 198 3.45 4.62 -6.92
CA LEU A 198 3.17 6.00 -6.50
C LEU A 198 3.68 7.03 -7.50
N ALA A 199 4.83 6.78 -8.14
CA ALA A 199 5.35 7.67 -9.18
C ALA A 199 4.37 7.79 -10.36
N GLU A 200 3.79 6.67 -10.78
CA GLU A 200 2.79 6.64 -11.85
C GLU A 200 1.45 7.22 -11.42
N TRP A 201 1.02 6.94 -10.19
CA TRP A 201 -0.17 7.55 -9.58
C TRP A 201 -0.10 9.08 -9.60
N LEU A 202 1.07 9.66 -9.31
CA LEU A 202 1.28 11.11 -9.39
C LEU A 202 1.25 11.66 -10.81
N ARG A 203 1.75 10.90 -11.80
CA ARG A 203 1.67 11.30 -13.21
C ARG A 203 0.23 11.42 -13.71
N GLY A 204 -0.69 10.63 -13.16
CA GLY A 204 -2.12 10.69 -13.49
C GLY A 204 -2.77 12.06 -13.26
N PHE A 205 -2.23 12.90 -12.36
CA PHE A 205 -2.73 14.28 -12.17
C PHE A 205 -2.24 15.25 -13.25
N VAL A 206 -1.14 14.92 -13.93
CA VAL A 206 -0.37 15.85 -14.78
C VAL A 206 -0.64 15.58 -16.25
N LEU A 207 -0.74 14.30 -16.61
CA LEU A 207 -1.04 13.84 -17.96
C LEU A 207 -2.42 13.16 -17.96
N PRO A 208 -3.51 13.95 -18.00
CA PRO A 208 -4.81 13.37 -18.31
C PRO A 208 -4.72 12.60 -19.64
N PRO A 209 -5.37 11.42 -19.73
CA PRO A 209 -5.61 10.73 -20.98
C PRO A 209 -5.97 11.72 -22.11
N ALA A 210 -5.44 11.50 -23.31
CA ALA A 210 -5.86 12.17 -24.55
C ALA A 210 -5.60 13.69 -24.70
N THR A 211 -4.80 14.34 -23.83
CA THR A 211 -4.41 15.75 -24.04
C THR A 211 -3.00 15.89 -24.65
N LEU A 212 -2.83 16.85 -25.58
CA LEU A 212 -1.50 17.21 -26.08
C LEU A 212 -0.67 17.76 -24.92
N SER A 213 0.50 17.17 -24.70
CA SER A 213 1.34 17.56 -23.57
C SER A 213 1.90 18.97 -23.76
N THR A 214 1.74 19.80 -22.74
CA THR A 214 2.40 21.11 -22.65
C THR A 214 3.82 20.96 -22.10
N GLY A 215 4.70 21.93 -22.36
CA GLY A 215 6.06 21.93 -21.81
C GLY A 215 6.11 21.90 -20.26
N LEU A 216 5.07 22.43 -19.60
CA LEU A 216 4.93 22.34 -18.15
C LEU A 216 4.58 20.91 -17.71
N GLN A 217 3.66 20.24 -18.39
CA GLN A 217 3.29 18.85 -18.07
C GLN A 217 4.47 17.89 -18.25
N SER A 218 5.25 18.03 -19.31
CA SER A 218 6.46 17.22 -19.52
C SER A 218 7.51 17.48 -18.43
N THR A 219 7.66 18.72 -17.99
CA THR A 219 8.56 19.08 -16.88
C THR A 219 8.10 18.43 -15.57
N ILE A 220 6.82 18.52 -15.21
CA ILE A 220 6.27 17.95 -13.97
C ILE A 220 6.33 16.41 -14.02
N ALA A 221 5.97 15.79 -15.15
CA ALA A 221 6.11 14.35 -15.35
C ALA A 221 7.56 13.89 -15.26
N GLY A 222 8.47 14.74 -15.74
CA GLY A 222 9.90 14.70 -15.48
C GLY A 222 10.14 14.49 -14.00
N TRP A 223 9.72 15.40 -13.12
CA TRP A 223 9.93 15.31 -11.66
C TRP A 223 9.36 14.06 -10.98
N ALA A 224 8.27 13.49 -11.49
CA ALA A 224 7.63 12.30 -10.90
C ALA A 224 8.58 11.08 -10.82
N TRP A 225 9.59 10.99 -11.70
CA TRP A 225 10.58 9.90 -11.65
C TRP A 225 11.40 9.86 -10.36
N TRP A 226 11.52 10.99 -9.64
CA TRP A 226 12.29 11.08 -8.41
C TRP A 226 11.51 10.62 -7.18
N VAL A 227 10.20 10.40 -7.31
CA VAL A 227 9.34 10.03 -6.18
C VAL A 227 9.73 8.67 -5.63
N ALA A 228 9.84 7.67 -6.50
CA ALA A 228 10.20 6.31 -6.09
C ALA A 228 11.54 6.24 -5.33
N PRO A 229 12.67 6.78 -5.85
CA PRO A 229 13.94 6.73 -5.12
C PRO A 229 13.92 7.52 -3.80
N VAL A 230 13.22 8.65 -3.74
CA VAL A 230 13.09 9.43 -2.50
C VAL A 230 12.32 8.65 -1.45
N VAL A 231 11.17 8.07 -1.80
CA VAL A 231 10.33 7.30 -0.88
C VAL A 231 11.06 6.05 -0.39
N VAL A 232 11.75 5.32 -1.28
CA VAL A 232 12.57 4.15 -0.91
C VAL A 232 13.72 4.56 0.00
N GLY A 233 14.46 5.63 -0.33
CA GLY A 233 15.54 6.15 0.50
C GLY A 233 15.08 6.54 1.90
N LEU A 234 13.94 7.22 2.02
CA LEU A 234 13.33 7.53 3.32
C LEU A 234 12.89 6.26 4.09
N GLY A 235 12.35 5.26 3.39
CA GLY A 235 12.03 3.96 3.98
C GLY A 235 13.26 3.27 4.55
N ILE A 236 14.36 3.25 3.80
CA ILE A 236 15.67 2.74 4.25
C ILE A 236 16.17 3.53 5.47
N ALA A 237 16.02 4.85 5.46
CA ALA A 237 16.43 5.71 6.57
C ALA A 237 15.70 5.36 7.88
N VAL A 238 14.37 5.19 7.81
CA VAL A 238 13.53 4.88 8.97
C VAL A 238 13.79 3.48 9.51
N THR A 239 13.95 2.49 8.64
CA THR A 239 14.15 1.09 9.03
C THR A 239 15.59 0.80 9.49
N GLY A 240 16.56 1.46 8.87
CA GLY A 240 18.00 1.29 9.15
C GLY A 240 18.53 -0.10 8.80
N VAL A 241 19.82 -0.33 9.07
CA VAL A 241 20.59 -1.51 8.62
C VAL A 241 21.18 -2.34 9.78
N ARG A 242 20.44 -2.47 10.89
CA ARG A 242 20.95 -3.07 12.14
C ARG A 242 20.96 -4.60 12.18
N SER A 243 20.35 -5.28 11.21
CA SER A 243 20.29 -6.74 11.15
C SER A 243 20.44 -7.23 9.72
N ALA A 244 20.91 -8.47 9.55
CA ALA A 244 21.08 -9.09 8.22
C ALA A 244 19.79 -9.03 7.39
N GLY A 245 18.63 -9.32 8.01
CA GLY A 245 17.34 -9.24 7.33
C GLY A 245 16.98 -7.84 6.83
N ARG A 246 17.41 -6.77 7.53
CA ARG A 246 17.22 -5.39 7.05
C ARG A 246 18.17 -5.05 5.90
N VAL A 247 19.41 -5.53 5.96
CA VAL A 247 20.38 -5.37 4.86
C VAL A 247 19.86 -6.06 3.59
N VAL A 248 19.42 -7.31 3.69
CA VAL A 248 18.82 -8.04 2.57
C VAL A 248 17.58 -7.30 2.05
N GLY A 249 16.70 -6.84 2.93
CA GLY A 249 15.52 -6.05 2.54
C GLY A 249 15.86 -4.76 1.79
N VAL A 250 16.91 -4.04 2.21
CA VAL A 250 17.41 -2.84 1.52
C VAL A 250 17.93 -3.21 0.13
N LEU A 251 18.75 -4.26 0.01
CA LEU A 251 19.29 -4.69 -1.28
C LEU A 251 18.16 -5.08 -2.24
N VAL A 252 17.18 -5.86 -1.78
CA VAL A 252 16.03 -6.25 -2.58
C VAL A 252 15.18 -5.03 -2.97
N ALA A 253 14.97 -4.07 -2.07
CA ALA A 253 14.24 -2.84 -2.37
C ALA A 253 14.96 -1.99 -3.44
N LEU A 254 16.29 -1.92 -3.41
CA LEU A 254 17.07 -1.25 -4.45
C LEU A 254 16.99 -2.00 -5.79
N VAL A 255 16.97 -3.33 -5.77
CA VAL A 255 16.71 -4.15 -6.99
C VAL A 255 15.31 -3.90 -7.54
N VAL A 256 14.29 -3.84 -6.68
CA VAL A 256 12.92 -3.50 -7.09
C VAL A 256 12.87 -2.10 -7.71
N LEU A 257 13.58 -1.13 -7.14
CA LEU A 257 13.66 0.23 -7.68
C LEU A 257 14.35 0.28 -9.05
N LEU A 258 15.35 -0.58 -9.27
CA LEU A 258 16.06 -0.70 -10.54
C LEU A 258 15.19 -1.39 -11.62
N VAL A 259 14.61 -2.53 -11.27
CA VAL A 259 13.94 -3.45 -12.21
C VAL A 259 12.48 -3.07 -12.41
N GLY A 260 11.80 -2.58 -11.38
CA GLY A 260 10.35 -2.31 -11.39
C GLY A 260 9.91 -1.38 -12.52
N PRO A 261 10.47 -0.16 -12.65
CA PRO A 261 10.13 0.75 -13.75
C PRO A 261 10.43 0.18 -15.15
N ALA A 262 11.54 -0.55 -15.30
CA ALA A 262 11.91 -1.20 -16.55
C ALA A 262 10.93 -2.31 -16.93
N LEU A 263 10.52 -3.13 -15.94
CA LEU A 263 9.53 -4.18 -16.13
C LEU A 263 8.16 -3.61 -16.51
N LEU A 264 7.70 -2.56 -15.81
CA LEU A 264 6.44 -1.89 -16.14
C LEU A 264 6.46 -1.35 -17.56
N THR A 265 7.54 -0.66 -17.95
CA THR A 265 7.68 -0.11 -19.32
C THR A 265 7.66 -1.21 -20.38
N ALA A 266 8.37 -2.31 -20.13
CA ALA A 266 8.40 -3.45 -21.05
C ALA A 266 7.03 -4.12 -21.19
N VAL A 267 6.31 -4.34 -20.08
CA VAL A 267 4.97 -4.94 -20.08
C VAL A 267 3.95 -4.02 -20.74
N ASP A 268 3.96 -2.72 -20.43
CA ASP A 268 3.06 -1.73 -21.01
C ASP A 268 3.28 -1.60 -22.53
N GLY A 269 4.55 -1.49 -22.94
CA GLY A 269 4.93 -1.49 -24.34
C GLY A 269 4.49 -2.76 -25.06
N ALA A 270 4.76 -3.94 -24.49
CA ALA A 270 4.34 -5.21 -25.09
C ALA A 270 2.81 -5.33 -25.18
N ALA A 271 2.08 -4.99 -24.11
CA ALA A 271 0.62 -5.03 -24.09
C ALA A 271 -0.01 -4.07 -25.12
N GLY A 272 0.65 -2.94 -25.42
CA GLY A 272 0.23 -2.02 -26.46
C GLY A 272 0.40 -2.54 -27.89
N MET A 273 1.28 -3.52 -28.12
CA MET A 273 1.65 -4.02 -29.45
C MET A 273 0.72 -5.12 -29.98
N ARG A 274 -0.52 -4.75 -30.30
CA ARG A 274 -1.53 -5.67 -30.88
C ARG A 274 -1.06 -6.42 -32.12
N VAL A 275 -0.24 -5.79 -32.96
CA VAL A 275 0.29 -6.38 -34.20
C VAL A 275 1.22 -7.57 -33.94
N LEU A 276 1.90 -7.59 -32.78
CA LEU A 276 2.81 -8.66 -32.39
C LEU A 276 2.12 -9.75 -31.56
N ALA A 277 0.84 -9.62 -31.25
CA ALA A 277 0.10 -10.62 -30.46
C ALA A 277 0.14 -12.04 -31.08
N PRO A 278 0.09 -12.21 -32.43
CA PRO A 278 0.28 -13.52 -33.06
C PRO A 278 1.73 -14.06 -33.01
N TYR A 279 2.71 -13.23 -32.66
CA TYR A 279 4.15 -13.52 -32.73
C TYR A 279 4.80 -13.38 -31.33
N PRO A 280 4.56 -14.32 -30.40
CA PRO A 280 4.95 -14.17 -29.00
C PRO A 280 6.46 -14.04 -28.79
N LEU A 281 7.29 -14.67 -29.63
CA LEU A 281 8.74 -14.53 -29.55
C LEU A 281 9.21 -13.12 -29.96
N GLU A 282 8.60 -12.52 -30.97
CA GLU A 282 8.88 -11.14 -31.38
C GLU A 282 8.40 -10.15 -30.31
N LEU A 283 7.27 -10.44 -29.66
CA LEU A 283 6.75 -9.66 -28.55
C LEU A 283 7.70 -9.69 -27.34
N VAL A 284 8.24 -10.86 -27.00
CA VAL A 284 9.26 -11.01 -25.95
C VAL A 284 10.55 -10.28 -26.33
N ALA A 285 11.00 -10.38 -27.58
CA ALA A 285 12.17 -9.67 -28.06
C ALA A 285 11.99 -8.15 -27.93
N PHE A 286 10.85 -7.62 -28.38
CA PHE A 286 10.48 -6.21 -28.24
C PHE A 286 10.48 -5.76 -26.77
N GLY A 287 9.78 -6.50 -25.90
CA GLY A 287 9.74 -6.19 -24.46
C GLY A 287 11.12 -6.24 -23.81
N SER A 288 11.96 -7.22 -24.17
CA SER A 288 13.32 -7.34 -23.66
C SER A 288 14.23 -6.18 -24.08
N GLY A 289 14.03 -5.64 -25.29
CA GLY A 289 14.73 -4.45 -25.77
C GLY A 289 14.36 -3.22 -24.93
N LEU A 290 13.06 -2.95 -24.76
CA LEU A 290 12.58 -1.86 -23.91
C LEU A 290 13.06 -1.99 -22.46
N PHE A 291 13.06 -3.21 -21.93
CA PHE A 291 13.56 -3.48 -20.58
C PHE A 291 15.03 -3.08 -20.45
N GLY A 292 15.90 -3.50 -21.37
CA GLY A 292 17.31 -3.16 -21.36
C GLY A 292 17.56 -1.65 -21.43
N ASP A 293 16.83 -0.96 -22.32
CA ASP A 293 16.95 0.50 -22.52
C ASP A 293 16.55 1.32 -21.30
N VAL A 294 15.60 0.83 -20.49
CA VAL A 294 15.15 1.51 -19.28
C VAL A 294 15.99 1.12 -18.08
N LEU A 295 16.43 -0.14 -17.99
CA LEU A 295 17.20 -0.67 -16.87
C LEU A 295 18.48 0.15 -16.62
N GLY A 296 19.19 0.53 -17.69
CA GLY A 296 20.42 1.35 -17.58
C GLY A 296 20.19 2.71 -16.93
N ARG A 297 19.02 3.33 -17.17
CA ARG A 297 18.65 4.62 -16.58
C ARG A 297 18.27 4.53 -15.10
N GLY A 298 17.85 3.35 -14.64
CA GLY A 298 17.45 3.11 -13.25
C GLY A 298 18.60 3.19 -12.24
N LEU A 299 19.86 3.08 -12.67
CA LEU A 299 21.03 3.16 -11.77
C LEU A 299 21.10 4.49 -11.01
N VAL A 300 20.74 5.60 -11.67
CA VAL A 300 20.71 6.92 -11.03
C VAL A 300 19.71 6.95 -9.87
N ALA A 301 18.53 6.34 -10.05
CA ALA A 301 17.52 6.24 -9.01
C ALA A 301 18.01 5.38 -7.82
N VAL A 302 18.70 4.27 -8.09
CA VAL A 302 19.29 3.41 -7.06
C VAL A 302 20.33 4.18 -6.23
N VAL A 303 21.25 4.89 -6.91
CA VAL A 303 22.28 5.70 -6.23
C VAL A 303 21.62 6.78 -5.38
N LEU A 304 20.63 7.49 -5.92
CA LEU A 304 19.92 8.53 -5.17
C LEU A 304 19.22 7.95 -3.92
N ALA A 305 18.49 6.84 -4.05
CA ALA A 305 17.83 6.19 -2.93
C ALA A 305 18.82 5.75 -1.85
N ALA A 306 19.97 5.18 -2.27
CA ALA A 306 21.04 4.79 -1.36
C ALA A 306 21.62 5.99 -0.62
N VAL A 307 21.91 7.10 -1.32
CA VAL A 307 22.42 8.34 -0.71
C VAL A 307 21.43 8.89 0.31
N ILE A 308 20.15 9.03 -0.05
CA ILE A 308 19.10 9.51 0.86
C ILE A 308 18.99 8.59 2.09
N GLY A 309 19.00 7.28 1.88
CA GLY A 309 18.96 6.29 2.96
C GLY A 309 20.15 6.44 3.91
N TRP A 310 21.38 6.50 3.38
CA TRP A 310 22.60 6.63 4.17
C TRP A 310 22.65 7.94 4.96
N VAL A 311 22.36 9.07 4.30
CA VAL A 311 22.31 10.39 4.96
C VAL A 311 21.24 10.39 6.06
N GLY A 312 20.05 9.85 5.78
CA GLY A 312 18.97 9.75 6.76
C GLY A 312 19.35 8.90 7.98
N ILE A 313 20.01 7.75 7.77
CA ILE A 313 20.52 6.91 8.86
C ILE A 313 21.55 7.68 9.71
N ALA A 314 22.47 8.39 9.07
CA ALA A 314 23.51 9.17 9.77
C ALA A 314 22.89 10.28 10.64
N LEU A 315 21.90 11.00 10.10
CA LEU A 315 21.19 12.07 10.83
C LEU A 315 20.36 11.52 12.01
N LEU A 316 19.66 10.40 11.82
CA LEU A 316 18.85 9.79 12.88
C LEU A 316 19.70 9.20 14.01
N ARG A 317 20.91 8.70 13.72
CA ARG A 317 21.86 8.20 14.73
C ARG A 317 22.49 9.32 15.56
N ARG A 318 22.61 10.53 15.01
CA ARG A 318 23.24 11.67 15.69
C ARG A 318 22.36 12.35 16.72
N ARG A 319 21.06 12.04 16.79
CA ARG A 319 20.18 12.59 17.83
C ARG A 319 20.62 12.03 19.18
N PRO A 320 21.30 12.83 20.04
CA PRO A 320 21.71 12.37 21.35
C PRO A 320 20.44 12.01 22.10
N THR A 321 20.41 10.82 22.70
CA THR A 321 19.36 10.40 23.62
C THR A 321 19.44 11.27 24.88
N GLY A 322 19.06 12.54 24.75
CA GLY A 322 19.06 13.51 25.83
C GLY A 322 17.96 13.17 26.82
N ARG A 323 18.38 13.01 28.08
CA ARG A 323 17.55 13.01 29.31
C ARG A 323 16.66 11.79 29.58
N ARG A 324 17.29 10.75 30.15
CA ARG A 324 16.77 10.06 31.35
C ARG A 324 17.88 9.92 32.38
N SER A 325 18.33 11.08 32.86
CA SER A 325 19.17 11.20 34.05
C SER A 325 18.81 12.53 34.73
N THR A 326 17.58 12.56 35.22
CA THR A 326 17.15 13.43 36.31
C THR A 326 16.38 12.45 37.18
N GLY A 327 17.05 11.74 38.08
CA GLY A 327 17.61 12.41 39.26
C GLY A 327 16.48 12.83 40.20
N LEU A 328 15.47 11.98 40.39
CA LEU A 328 14.62 11.98 41.59
C LEU A 328 14.92 10.68 42.33
N ARG A 329 16.17 10.60 42.80
CA ARG A 329 16.50 9.89 44.03
C ARG A 329 15.81 10.74 45.11
N ALA A 330 14.54 10.44 45.36
CA ALA A 330 13.85 10.95 46.53
C ALA A 330 14.72 10.55 47.73
N SER A 331 15.29 11.56 48.33
CA SER A 331 15.95 11.57 49.63
C SER A 331 15.30 10.59 50.58
N ASP A 332 16.06 9.58 51.01
CA ASP A 332 15.86 8.90 52.27
C ASP A 332 15.74 9.96 53.38
N PRO A 333 14.69 9.94 54.22
CA PRO A 333 14.66 10.77 55.42
C PRO A 333 15.75 10.28 56.40
N PRO A 334 16.40 11.20 57.13
CA PRO A 334 17.45 10.86 58.07
C PRO A 334 16.92 9.93 59.16
N SER A 335 17.61 8.82 59.37
CA SER A 335 17.42 7.93 60.51
C SER A 335 17.59 8.70 61.81
N SER A 336 16.48 9.03 62.48
CA SER A 336 16.49 9.50 63.85
C SER A 336 16.90 8.35 64.77
N GLY A 337 18.18 8.34 65.16
CA GLY A 337 18.67 7.47 66.21
C GLY A 337 18.01 7.82 67.55
N THR A 338 17.40 6.84 68.19
CA THR A 338 17.05 6.88 69.61
C THR A 338 18.22 6.30 70.43
N PRO A 339 18.84 7.06 71.33
CA PRO A 339 19.68 6.51 72.39
C PRO A 339 18.80 6.11 73.57
N SER A 340 18.65 4.81 73.83
CA SER A 340 18.20 4.31 75.13
C SER A 340 19.33 3.43 75.69
N SER A 341 20.18 3.98 76.55
CA SER A 341 19.99 3.99 78.01
C SER A 341 20.08 2.57 78.56
N GLY A 342 21.31 2.16 78.89
CA GLY A 342 21.52 1.12 79.88
C GLY A 342 21.11 1.62 81.26
N ALA A 343 20.27 0.84 81.94
CA ALA A 343 20.07 0.89 83.37
C ALA A 343 19.73 -0.52 83.86
N ARG A 344 20.68 -1.07 84.63
CA ARG A 344 20.60 -2.10 85.68
C ARG A 344 19.89 -3.42 85.40
#